data_AF-A0A1S2Y0V1-F1
#
_entry.id   AF-A0A1S2Y0V1-F1
#
_cell.length_a   1.000
_cell.length_b   1.000
_cell.length_c   1.000
_cell.angle_alpha   90.00
_cell.angle_beta   90.00
_cell.angle_gamma   90.00
#
_symmetry.space_group_name_H-M   'P 1'
#
loop_
_entity.id
_entity.type
_entity.pdbx_description
1 polymer ?
#
loop_
_entity_poly.entity_id
_entity_poly.type
_entity_poly.pdbx_seq_one_letter_code
_entity_poly.pdbx_strand_id
1 'polypeptide(L)'
;MEIESAKCECCGLKEDCTQDYITEVKSKFDGKWLCGLCSEAVRDEVMSGGRKLWDMDEAVKAHMSFCRKFKSNPAVRVAEGMRQMLRRRSNESSSSSPASSKKYSRSTTSTSQVGDSSTFSLY
;
A
#
# COMPACT_ATOMS: atom_id res chain seq x y z
N MET A 1 4.95 11.94 -37.34
CA MET A 1 4.99 10.99 -36.22
C MET A 1 3.56 10.77 -35.79
N GLU A 2 3.05 9.54 -35.93
CA GLU A 2 1.68 9.20 -35.55
C GLU A 2 1.60 9.00 -34.04
N ILE A 3 0.59 9.61 -33.42
CA ILE A 3 0.36 9.56 -31.97
C ILE A 3 -0.92 8.75 -31.74
N GLU A 4 -0.84 7.74 -30.89
CA GLU A 4 -1.98 6.93 -30.47
C GLU A 4 -2.19 7.02 -28.95
N SER A 5 -3.45 6.91 -28.52
CA SER A 5 -3.80 6.91 -27.10
C SER A 5 -3.74 5.48 -26.57
N ALA A 6 -2.72 5.18 -25.75
CA ALA A 6 -2.44 3.84 -25.25
C ALA A 6 -2.75 3.71 -23.75
N LYS A 7 -3.48 2.65 -23.38
CA LYS A 7 -3.89 2.39 -21.99
C LYS A 7 -2.91 1.44 -21.30
N CYS A 8 -2.25 1.90 -20.24
CA CYS A 8 -1.35 1.10 -19.42
C CYS A 8 -2.04 -0.15 -18.86
N GLU A 9 -1.39 -1.30 -19.00
CA GLU A 9 -1.92 -2.59 -18.57
C GLU A 9 -1.84 -2.79 -17.04
N CYS A 10 -0.95 -2.07 -16.34
CA CYS A 10 -0.86 -2.10 -14.87
C CYS A 10 -1.95 -1.28 -14.22
N CYS A 11 -1.94 0.05 -14.43
CA CYS A 11 -2.76 1.00 -13.68
C CYS A 11 -3.97 1.52 -14.45
N GLY A 12 -4.04 1.30 -15.77
CA GLY A 12 -5.14 1.77 -16.61
C GLY A 12 -5.07 3.25 -17.01
N LEU A 13 -4.00 3.96 -16.64
CA LEU A 13 -3.72 5.32 -17.13
C LEU A 13 -3.60 5.31 -18.66
N LYS A 14 -4.16 6.33 -19.31
CA LYS A 14 -4.00 6.53 -20.76
C LYS A 14 -2.94 7.59 -21.00
N GLU A 15 -2.05 7.33 -21.94
CA GLU A 15 -1.01 8.26 -22.38
C GLU A 15 -1.04 8.34 -23.91
N ASP A 16 -0.83 9.53 -24.45
CA ASP A 16 -0.71 9.74 -25.89
C ASP A 16 0.77 9.57 -26.26
N CYS A 17 1.06 8.55 -27.05
CA CYS A 17 2.41 8.09 -27.32
C CYS A 17 2.59 7.76 -28.79
N THR A 18 3.84 7.77 -29.24
CA THR A 18 4.19 7.44 -30.62
C THR A 18 4.23 5.93 -30.79
N GLN A 19 3.90 5.43 -31.99
CA GLN A 19 3.90 3.99 -32.24
C GLN A 19 5.26 3.33 -31.94
N ASP A 20 6.33 4.04 -32.28
CA ASP A 20 7.70 3.59 -32.05
C ASP A 20 7.99 3.43 -30.55
N TYR A 21 7.60 4.42 -29.74
CA TYR A 21 7.78 4.37 -28.30
C TYR A 21 6.95 3.23 -27.67
N ILE A 22 5.73 3.02 -28.14
CA ILE A 22 4.88 1.92 -27.67
C ILE A 22 5.50 0.56 -27.97
N THR A 23 6.06 0.41 -29.17
CA THR A 23 6.74 -0.82 -29.58
C THR A 23 8.01 -1.06 -28.77
N GLU A 24 8.78 -0.01 -28.51
CA GLU A 24 9.99 -0.06 -27.68
C GLU A 24 9.68 -0.45 -26.23
N VAL A 25 8.63 0.12 -25.63
CA VAL A 25 8.22 -0.24 -24.26
C VAL A 25 7.76 -1.69 -24.23
N LYS A 26 6.91 -2.13 -25.17
CA LYS A 26 6.46 -3.52 -25.23
C LYS A 26 7.62 -4.51 -25.37
N SER A 27 8.67 -4.19 -26.11
CA SER A 27 9.83 -5.09 -26.25
C SER A 27 10.64 -5.23 -24.95
N LYS A 28 10.59 -4.24 -24.05
CA LYS A 28 11.30 -4.24 -22.76
C LYS A 28 10.53 -4.91 -21.62
N PHE A 29 9.19 -4.97 -21.71
CA PHE A 29 8.33 -5.38 -20.59
C PHE A 29 7.39 -6.54 -20.95
N ASP A 30 7.94 -7.64 -21.47
CA ASP A 30 7.18 -8.87 -21.77
C ASP A 30 5.97 -8.64 -22.71
N GLY A 31 6.14 -7.80 -23.72
CA GLY A 31 5.09 -7.46 -24.68
C GLY A 31 4.00 -6.52 -24.15
N LYS A 32 4.09 -6.07 -22.89
CA LYS A 32 3.07 -5.26 -22.23
C LYS A 32 3.36 -3.79 -22.37
N TRP A 33 2.33 -3.01 -22.64
CA TRP A 33 2.40 -1.56 -22.58
C TRP A 33 2.27 -1.06 -21.14
N LEU A 34 3.30 -0.37 -20.67
CA LEU A 34 3.35 0.30 -19.37
C LEU A 34 3.45 1.81 -19.58
N CYS A 35 2.73 2.58 -18.76
CA CYS A 35 2.92 4.03 -18.74
C CYS A 35 4.32 4.40 -18.23
N GLY A 36 4.74 5.65 -18.43
CA GLY A 36 6.05 6.13 -18.00
C GLY A 36 6.34 5.80 -16.52
N LEU A 37 5.38 6.06 -15.63
CA LEU A 37 5.54 5.80 -14.19
C LEU A 37 5.66 4.32 -13.82
N CYS A 38 4.87 3.45 -14.45
CA CYS A 38 4.97 2.00 -14.20
C CYS A 38 6.25 1.43 -14.80
N SER A 39 6.73 1.97 -15.91
CA SER A 39 8.01 1.57 -16.52
C SER A 39 9.19 1.90 -15.60
N GLU A 40 9.22 3.08 -14.97
CA GLU A 40 10.24 3.41 -13.98
C GLU A 40 10.16 2.49 -12.76
N ALA A 41 8.96 2.29 -12.20
CA ALA A 41 8.80 1.45 -11.02
C ALA A 41 9.28 0.01 -11.25
N VAL A 42 8.99 -0.58 -12.40
CA VAL A 42 9.49 -1.92 -12.75
C VAL A 42 11.02 -1.94 -12.88
N ARG A 43 11.62 -0.91 -13.50
CA ARG A 43 13.09 -0.81 -13.61
C ARG A 43 13.75 -0.68 -12.24
N ASP A 44 13.16 0.11 -11.35
CA ASP A 44 13.64 0.25 -9.97
C ASP A 44 13.54 -1.07 -9.21
N GLU A 45 12.46 -1.85 -9.38
CA GLU A 45 12.31 -3.18 -8.77
C GLU A 45 13.43 -4.15 -9.21
N VAL A 46 13.82 -4.10 -10.49
CA VAL A 46 14.90 -4.93 -11.05
C VAL A 46 16.27 -4.53 -10.48
N MET A 47 16.49 -3.22 -10.34
CA MET A 47 17.76 -2.66 -9.83
C MET A 47 17.92 -2.79 -8.30
N SER A 48 16.81 -2.76 -7.55
CA SER A 48 16.81 -2.78 -6.08
C SER A 48 16.94 -4.19 -5.47
N GLY A 49 16.94 -5.25 -6.30
CA GLY A 49 17.08 -6.65 -5.89
C GLY A 49 18.48 -6.98 -5.36
N GLY A 50 18.81 -6.51 -4.15
CA GLY A 50 20.16 -6.42 -3.59
C GLY A 50 21.03 -7.68 -3.51
N ARG A 51 20.61 -8.85 -4.02
CA ARG A 51 21.44 -10.08 -4.16
C ARG A 51 21.02 -11.03 -5.31
N LYS A 52 19.91 -10.77 -5.99
CA LYS A 52 19.37 -11.63 -7.05
C LYS A 52 18.87 -10.70 -8.13
N LEU A 53 19.43 -10.79 -9.34
CA LEU A 53 18.91 -10.08 -10.50
C LEU A 53 17.49 -10.62 -10.71
N TRP A 54 16.47 -9.78 -10.54
CA TRP A 54 15.10 -10.18 -10.89
C TRP A 54 15.03 -10.20 -12.41
N ASP A 55 14.43 -11.26 -12.95
CA ASP A 55 14.12 -11.27 -14.37
C ASP A 55 13.08 -10.18 -14.66
N MET A 56 13.18 -9.53 -15.83
CA MET A 56 12.27 -8.43 -16.18
C MET A 56 10.81 -8.88 -16.13
N ASP A 57 10.51 -10.11 -16.58
CA ASP A 57 9.16 -10.67 -16.48
C ASP A 57 8.69 -10.82 -15.02
N GLU A 58 9.57 -11.28 -14.13
CA GLU A 58 9.25 -11.44 -12.71
C GLU A 58 8.93 -10.08 -12.07
N ALA A 59 9.72 -9.05 -12.37
CA ALA A 59 9.47 -7.69 -11.89
C ALA A 59 8.15 -7.12 -12.45
N VAL A 60 7.89 -7.26 -13.77
CA VAL A 60 6.60 -6.85 -14.37
C VAL A 60 5.43 -7.54 -13.68
N LYS A 61 5.52 -8.85 -13.44
CA LYS A 61 4.48 -9.64 -12.77
C LYS A 61 4.26 -9.20 -11.32
N ALA A 62 5.34 -8.96 -10.59
CA ALA A 62 5.29 -8.47 -9.21
C ALA A 62 4.61 -7.10 -9.15
N HIS A 63 5.06 -6.15 -9.97
CA HIS A 63 4.49 -4.81 -10.06
C HIS A 63 2.99 -4.82 -10.41
N MET A 64 2.59 -5.60 -11.43
CA MET A 64 1.19 -5.74 -11.80
C MET A 64 0.33 -6.35 -10.69
N SER A 65 0.87 -7.33 -9.97
CA SER A 65 0.17 -7.93 -8.81
C SER A 65 -0.04 -6.92 -7.69
N PHE A 66 0.95 -6.03 -7.47
CA PHE A 66 0.87 -4.95 -6.51
C PHE A 66 -0.15 -3.89 -6.93
N CYS A 67 -0.06 -3.36 -8.16
CA CYS A 67 -1.04 -2.43 -8.75
C CYS A 67 -2.48 -2.92 -8.51
N ARG A 68 -2.75 -4.21 -8.81
CA ARG A 68 -4.11 -4.79 -8.71
C ARG A 68 -4.69 -4.76 -7.30
N LYS A 69 -3.88 -4.87 -6.25
CA LYS A 69 -4.35 -4.81 -4.85
C LYS A 69 -4.92 -3.44 -4.49
N PHE A 70 -4.43 -2.38 -5.14
CA PHE A 70 -4.83 -1.00 -4.85
C PHE A 70 -5.79 -0.41 -5.89
N LYS A 71 -6.21 -1.20 -6.89
CA LYS A 71 -7.29 -0.81 -7.83
C LYS A 71 -8.65 -0.68 -7.14
N SER A 72 -8.82 -1.17 -5.92
CA SER A 72 -10.03 -0.95 -5.14
C SER A 72 -10.16 0.54 -4.80
N ASN A 73 -11.35 1.10 -4.98
CA ASN A 73 -11.67 2.44 -4.51
C ASN A 73 -11.19 2.61 -3.05
N PRO A 74 -10.43 3.67 -2.71
CA PRO A 74 -9.96 3.90 -1.34
C PRO A 74 -11.07 3.79 -0.29
N ALA A 75 -12.30 4.18 -0.64
CA ALA A 75 -13.49 4.03 0.21
C ALA A 75 -13.79 2.57 0.59
N VAL A 76 -13.47 1.59 -0.26
CA VAL A 76 -13.64 0.15 0.03
C VAL A 76 -12.70 -0.28 1.15
N ARG A 77 -11.44 0.17 1.12
CA ARG A 77 -10.47 -0.13 2.18
C ARG A 77 -10.87 0.54 3.50
N VAL A 78 -11.36 1.77 3.45
CA VAL A 78 -11.91 2.46 4.63
C VAL A 78 -13.12 1.69 5.19
N ALA A 79 -14.06 1.30 4.34
CA ALA A 79 -15.24 0.53 4.75
C ALA A 79 -14.88 -0.86 5.30
N GLU A 80 -13.86 -1.52 4.75
CA GLU A 80 -13.33 -2.79 5.27
C GLU A 80 -12.71 -2.61 6.66
N GLY A 81 -11.90 -1.56 6.85
CA GLY A 81 -11.37 -1.18 8.16
C GLY A 81 -12.47 -0.93 9.18
N MET A 82 -13.50 -0.16 8.82
CA MET A 82 -14.68 0.07 9.67
C MET A 82 -15.41 -1.23 10.02
N ARG A 83 -15.63 -2.10 9.02
CA ARG A 83 -16.26 -3.41 9.21
C ARG A 83 -15.47 -4.28 10.17
N GLN A 84 -14.14 -4.29 10.07
CA GLN A 84 -13.26 -5.05 10.96
C GLN A 84 -13.34 -4.51 12.40
N MET A 85 -13.34 -3.19 12.58
CA MET A 85 -13.48 -2.56 13.91
C MET A 85 -14.81 -2.92 14.58
N LEU A 86 -15.92 -2.84 13.85
CA LEU A 86 -17.25 -3.19 14.36
C LEU A 86 -17.35 -4.69 14.73
N ARG A 87 -16.80 -5.58 13.90
CA ARG A 87 -16.76 -7.03 14.17
C ARG A 87 -15.94 -7.41 15.40
N ARG A 88 -14.80 -6.74 15.62
CA ARG A 88 -13.99 -6.92 16.84
C ARG A 88 -14.78 -6.53 18.09
N ARG A 89 -15.51 -5.42 18.04
CA ARG A 89 -16.33 -4.93 19.16
C ARG A 89 -17.49 -5.86 19.52
N SER A 90 -18.14 -6.48 18.53
CA SER A 90 -19.21 -7.46 18.78
C SER A 90 -18.73 -8.76 19.43
N ASN A 91 -17.47 -9.15 19.21
CA ASN A 91 -16.92 -10.38 19.77
C ASN A 91 -16.49 -10.21 21.23
N GLU A 92 -16.08 -9.01 21.65
CA GLU A 92 -15.82 -8.69 23.07
C GLU A 92 -17.10 -8.47 23.88
N SER A 93 -18.21 -8.09 23.24
CA SER A 93 -19.53 -8.01 23.90
C SER A 93 -20.21 -9.37 24.08
N SER A 94 -19.66 -10.44 23.50
CA SER A 94 -20.22 -11.80 23.57
C SER A 94 -19.52 -12.68 24.63
N SER A 95 -18.41 -12.21 25.20
CA SER A 95 -17.66 -12.93 26.25
C SER A 95 -17.97 -12.45 27.68
N SER A 96 -18.90 -11.52 27.86
CA SER A 96 -19.35 -11.06 29.19
C SER A 96 -20.63 -11.79 29.63
N SER A 97 -20.49 -13.06 30.02
CA SER A 97 -21.43 -13.63 30.99
C SER A 97 -21.29 -12.89 32.34
N PRO A 98 -22.38 -12.45 32.99
CA PRO A 98 -22.30 -11.64 34.21
C PRO A 98 -22.12 -12.57 35.41
N ALA A 99 -20.89 -12.73 35.89
CA ALA A 99 -20.62 -13.44 37.14
C ALA A 99 -20.12 -12.48 38.23
N SER A 100 -21.05 -12.17 39.14
CA SER A 100 -20.84 -11.74 40.52
C SER A 100 -20.19 -10.39 40.80
N SER A 101 -21.02 -9.50 41.35
CA SER A 101 -20.64 -8.31 42.12
C SER A 101 -19.79 -8.67 43.34
N LYS A 102 -18.55 -8.17 43.41
CA LYS A 102 -17.83 -8.00 44.69
C LYS A 102 -17.32 -6.57 44.82
N LYS A 103 -17.79 -5.94 45.90
CA LYS A 103 -17.53 -4.57 46.34
C LYS A 103 -16.12 -4.44 46.92
N TYR A 104 -15.55 -3.25 46.74
CA TYR A 104 -14.53 -2.59 47.55
C TYR A 104 -13.11 -3.19 47.62
N SER A 105 -12.12 -2.40 47.16
CA SER A 105 -11.01 -1.92 48.01
C SER A 105 -10.25 -0.78 47.32
N ARG A 106 -10.00 0.28 48.09
CA ARG A 106 -9.40 1.56 47.70
C ARG A 106 -7.91 1.53 48.08
N SER A 107 -7.00 1.80 47.15
CA SER A 107 -5.58 2.08 47.42
C SER A 107 -5.06 3.01 46.32
N THR A 108 -5.02 4.33 46.55
CA THR A 108 -3.87 5.14 47.00
C THR A 108 -2.67 5.13 46.06
N THR A 109 -2.61 6.20 45.26
CA THR A 109 -1.44 7.00 44.88
C THR A 109 -0.29 6.33 44.12
N SER A 110 -0.12 6.73 42.85
CA SER A 110 1.20 6.94 42.26
C SER A 110 1.09 8.08 41.24
N THR A 111 1.88 9.11 41.49
CA THR A 111 1.92 10.43 40.86
C THR A 111 2.44 10.36 39.43
N SER A 112 1.79 11.05 38.50
CA SER A 112 2.28 11.32 37.15
C SER A 112 3.47 12.29 37.20
N GLN A 113 4.60 11.93 36.63
CA GLN A 113 5.62 12.90 36.22
C GLN A 113 5.66 12.94 34.69
N VAL A 114 5.41 14.14 34.18
CA VAL A 114 5.59 14.53 32.78
C VAL A 114 7.06 14.92 32.59
N GLY A 115 7.76 14.26 31.68
CA GLY A 115 9.10 14.66 31.25
C GLY A 115 8.98 15.45 29.96
N ASP A 116 9.03 16.77 30.04
CA ASP A 116 9.28 17.65 28.91
C ASP A 116 10.80 17.77 28.73
N SER A 117 11.30 17.58 27.52
CA SER A 117 12.70 17.82 27.17
C SER A 117 12.77 18.25 25.71
N SER A 118 12.28 19.46 25.45
CA SER A 118 12.71 20.28 24.32
C SER A 118 13.99 21.03 24.70
N THR A 119 15.11 20.71 24.04
CA THR A 119 16.20 21.67 23.83
C THR A 119 16.76 21.49 22.43
N PHE A 120 16.31 22.39 21.55
CA PHE A 120 16.90 22.66 20.25
C PHE A 120 18.21 23.44 20.46
N SER A 121 19.34 22.95 19.97
CA SER A 121 20.60 23.70 19.94
C SER A 121 20.92 24.07 18.49
N LEU A 122 20.60 25.32 18.14
CA LEU A 122 21.26 26.05 17.06
C LEU A 122 22.67 26.40 17.55
N TYR A 123 23.69 25.91 16.86
CA TYR A 123 24.86 26.65 16.37
C TYR A 123 25.71 25.70 15.52
#